data_AF-A0A2D6X2I9-F1
#
_entry.id   AF-A0A2D6X2I9-F1
#
_cell.length_a   1.000
_cell.length_b   1.000
_cell.length_c   1.000
_cell.angle_alpha   90.00
_cell.angle_beta   90.00
_cell.angle_gamma   90.00
#
_symmetry.space_group_name_H-M   'P 1'
#
loop_
_entity.id
_entity.type
_entity.pdbx_description
1 polymer ?
#
loop_
_entity_poly.entity_id
_entity_poly.type
_entity_poly.pdbx_seq_one_letter_code
_entity_poly.pdbx_strand_id
1 'polypeptide(L)'
;MRCRAVVLLNDLLVFLRRVGTERILLCVVLILMPRGELSKKDTPQELMVLNWVRDTGIGANSQEDFPPYIVDVYVPDLDLAIEIDGPLHLSKRDKRRDDILLSQGIDTWRIPLKYVKVSYKEEFLKKFWKIVDEKIHG
;
A
#
# COMPACT_ATOMS: atom_id res chain seq x y z
N MET A 1 -15.52 -21.10 21.79
CA MET A 1 -15.03 -22.15 20.88
C MET A 1 -13.72 -21.67 20.28
N ARG A 2 -12.58 -22.31 20.60
CA ARG A 2 -11.26 -21.92 20.08
C ARG A 2 -11.08 -22.51 18.68
N CYS A 3 -10.91 -21.65 17.67
CA CYS A 3 -10.72 -22.04 16.27
C CYS A 3 -9.47 -22.92 16.10
N ARG A 4 -9.63 -24.06 15.44
CA ARG A 4 -8.62 -25.08 15.11
C ARG A 4 -7.42 -24.59 14.25
N ALA A 5 -7.37 -23.32 13.84
CA ALA A 5 -6.39 -22.79 12.90
C ALA A 5 -5.00 -22.50 13.52
N VAL A 6 -4.91 -22.24 14.83
CA VAL A 6 -3.65 -21.81 15.48
C VAL A 6 -2.65 -22.97 15.65
N VAL A 7 -3.11 -24.21 15.68
CA VAL A 7 -2.26 -25.38 15.97
C VAL A 7 -1.38 -25.75 14.77
N LEU A 8 -1.86 -25.57 13.54
CA LEU A 8 -1.12 -25.95 12.32
C LEU A 8 0.10 -25.07 12.00
N LEU A 9 0.16 -23.84 12.55
CA LEU A 9 1.27 -22.92 12.35
C LEU A 9 2.50 -23.27 13.19
N ASN A 10 2.30 -23.82 14.39
CA ASN A 10 3.41 -24.20 15.26
C ASN A 10 4.14 -25.44 14.74
N ASP A 11 3.42 -26.43 14.20
CA ASP A 11 4.02 -27.66 13.69
C ASP A 11 4.86 -27.42 12.42
N LEU A 12 4.43 -26.49 11.55
CA LEU A 12 5.19 -26.10 10.36
C LEU A 12 6.47 -25.32 10.71
N LEU A 13 6.41 -24.48 11.75
CA LEU A 13 7.56 -23.69 12.22
C LEU A 13 8.66 -24.58 12.83
N VAL A 14 8.26 -25.66 13.54
CA VAL A 14 9.19 -26.65 14.08
C VAL A 14 9.84 -27.49 12.98
N PHE A 15 9.08 -27.85 11.93
CA PHE A 15 9.62 -28.60 10.80
C PHE A 15 10.66 -27.79 10.01
N LEU A 16 10.39 -26.51 9.75
CA LEU A 16 11.28 -25.66 8.95
C LEU A 16 12.58 -25.27 9.67
N ARG A 17 12.61 -25.26 11.02
CA ARG A 17 13.85 -25.10 11.80
C ARG A 17 14.82 -26.28 11.68
N ARG A 18 14.35 -27.45 11.25
CA ARG A 18 15.14 -28.69 11.18
C ARG A 18 15.90 -28.88 9.86
N VAL A 19 15.55 -28.11 8.81
CA VAL A 19 16.07 -28.30 7.43
C VAL A 19 17.25 -27.36 7.09
N GLY A 20 17.77 -26.59 8.06
CA GLY A 20 19.07 -25.92 7.92
C GLY A 20 19.19 -24.89 6.77
N THR A 21 18.07 -24.39 6.23
CA THR A 21 18.06 -23.38 5.17
C THR A 21 17.62 -22.03 5.73
N GLU A 22 18.54 -21.33 6.39
CA GLU A 22 18.27 -20.02 7.02
C GLU A 22 17.73 -18.98 6.02
N ARG A 23 18.05 -19.10 4.72
CA ARG A 23 17.55 -18.20 3.67
C ARG A 23 16.10 -18.43 3.26
N ILE A 24 15.59 -19.67 3.37
CA ILE A 24 14.20 -19.98 2.99
C ILE A 24 13.26 -19.64 4.16
N LEU A 25 13.73 -19.85 5.39
CA LEU A 25 12.95 -19.57 6.60
C LEU A 25 12.62 -18.07 6.73
N LEU A 26 13.59 -17.18 6.43
CA LEU A 26 13.34 -15.74 6.45
C LEU A 26 12.27 -15.32 5.43
N CYS A 27 12.27 -15.95 4.25
CA CYS A 27 11.32 -15.65 3.19
C CYS A 27 9.90 -16.12 3.56
N VAL A 28 9.74 -17.33 4.10
CA VAL A 28 8.44 -17.88 4.51
C VAL A 28 7.87 -17.13 5.72
N VAL A 29 8.70 -16.74 6.68
CA VAL A 29 8.27 -15.93 7.84
C VAL A 29 7.82 -14.53 7.39
N LEU A 30 8.52 -13.87 6.46
CA LEU A 30 8.08 -12.60 5.87
C LEU A 30 6.80 -12.70 5.01
N ILE A 31 6.50 -13.88 4.46
CA ILE A 31 5.32 -14.13 3.61
C ILE A 31 4.07 -14.46 4.46
N LEU A 32 4.24 -15.09 5.63
CA LEU A 32 3.14 -15.55 6.49
C LEU A 32 2.90 -14.70 7.74
N MET A 33 3.74 -13.68 8.00
CA MET A 33 3.42 -12.70 9.02
C MET A 33 2.26 -11.82 8.53
N PRO A 34 1.09 -11.81 9.19
CA PRO A 34 0.15 -10.71 9.00
C PRO A 34 0.93 -9.43 9.34
N ARG A 35 0.87 -8.41 8.47
CA ARG A 35 1.41 -7.06 8.76
C ARG A 35 0.58 -6.36 9.86
N GLY A 36 0.33 -7.05 10.97
CA GLY A 36 -0.52 -6.61 12.07
C GLY A 36 0.25 -6.01 13.24
N GLU A 37 1.58 -5.91 13.19
CA GLU A 37 2.39 -5.42 14.31
C GLU A 37 3.52 -4.45 13.90
N LEU A 38 3.35 -3.75 12.78
CA LEU A 38 4.04 -2.47 12.59
C LEU A 38 3.03 -1.37 12.90
N SER A 39 3.33 -0.58 13.92
CA SER A 39 2.51 0.54 14.42
C SER A 39 1.81 1.28 13.28
N LYS A 40 0.48 1.38 13.34
CA LYS A 40 -0.37 2.28 12.51
C LYS A 40 0.03 3.74 12.74
N LYS A 41 1.17 4.15 12.19
CA LYS A 41 1.60 5.54 12.17
C LYS A 41 1.83 5.87 10.72
N ASP A 42 0.96 6.71 10.19
CA ASP A 42 1.15 7.31 8.87
C ASP A 42 2.56 7.89 8.81
N THR A 43 3.29 7.63 7.73
CA THR A 43 4.58 8.28 7.55
C THR A 43 4.36 9.80 7.36
N PRO A 44 5.34 10.66 7.73
CA PRO A 44 5.22 12.10 7.48
C PRO A 44 4.90 12.43 6.01
N GLN A 45 5.41 11.61 5.08
CA GLN A 45 5.19 11.73 3.65
C GLN A 45 3.75 11.37 3.25
N GLU A 46 3.19 10.30 3.82
CA GLU A 46 1.77 9.95 3.66
C GLU A 46 0.87 11.09 4.12
N LEU A 47 1.13 11.64 5.31
CA LEU A 47 0.39 12.78 5.84
C LEU A 47 0.53 14.03 4.96
N MET A 48 1.71 14.27 4.39
CA MET A 48 1.92 15.39 3.47
C MET A 48 1.04 15.27 2.23
N VAL A 49 1.06 14.11 1.57
CA VAL A 49 0.24 13.86 0.37
C VAL A 49 -1.24 13.91 0.71
N LEU A 50 -1.67 13.28 1.81
CA LEU A 50 -3.04 13.33 2.30
C LEU A 50 -3.53 14.77 2.49
N ASN A 51 -2.73 15.61 3.16
CA ASN A 51 -3.07 17.00 3.40
C ASN A 51 -3.09 17.81 2.10
N TRP A 52 -2.18 17.55 1.16
CA TRP A 52 -2.22 18.24 -0.15
C TRP A 52 -3.49 17.93 -0.93
N VAL A 53 -4.00 16.70 -0.87
CA VAL A 53 -5.29 16.35 -1.48
C VAL A 53 -6.42 17.05 -0.74
N ARG A 54 -6.46 16.98 0.59
CA ARG A 54 -7.52 17.61 1.40
C ARG A 54 -7.54 19.14 1.26
N ASP A 55 -6.38 19.78 1.08
CA ASP A 55 -6.26 21.22 0.82
C ASP A 55 -6.99 21.65 -0.48
N THR A 56 -7.23 20.72 -1.41
CA THR A 56 -8.00 20.99 -2.64
C THR A 56 -9.53 21.00 -2.41
N GLY A 57 -9.98 20.56 -1.24
CA GLY A 57 -11.40 20.35 -0.92
C GLY A 57 -11.94 18.97 -1.28
N ILE A 58 -11.13 18.10 -1.88
CA ILE A 58 -11.49 16.70 -2.19
C ILE A 58 -11.24 15.81 -0.97
N GLY A 59 -12.20 14.92 -0.67
CA GLY A 59 -12.09 13.97 0.43
C GLY A 59 -11.01 12.91 0.18
N ALA A 60 -10.20 12.61 1.20
CA ALA A 60 -9.19 11.57 1.13
C ALA A 60 -8.98 10.87 2.48
N ASN A 61 -8.70 9.58 2.43
CA ASN A 61 -8.44 8.70 3.58
C ASN A 61 -6.99 8.22 3.56
N SER A 62 -6.37 8.04 4.72
CA SER A 62 -5.07 7.37 4.83
C SER A 62 -5.24 5.90 5.16
N GLN A 63 -4.32 5.07 4.66
CA GLN A 63 -4.21 3.65 5.01
C GLN A 63 -5.53 2.86 4.85
N GLU A 64 -6.19 3.05 3.71
CA GLU A 64 -7.47 2.39 3.40
C GLU A 64 -7.23 0.91 3.06
N ASP A 65 -8.02 0.03 3.68
CA ASP A 65 -7.92 -1.42 3.53
C ASP A 65 -8.58 -1.90 2.21
N PHE A 66 -7.78 -2.42 1.29
CA PHE A 66 -8.22 -3.10 0.06
C PHE A 66 -7.64 -4.51 0.00
N PRO A 67 -8.23 -5.50 0.70
CA PRO A 67 -7.62 -6.80 0.90
C PRO A 67 -7.15 -7.46 -0.42
N PRO A 68 -5.90 -7.95 -0.50
CA PRO A 68 -4.94 -8.16 0.58
C PRO A 68 -3.96 -6.99 0.84
N TYR A 69 -4.23 -5.81 0.29
CA TYR A 69 -3.35 -4.64 0.35
C TYR A 69 -3.96 -3.53 1.21
N ILE A 70 -3.11 -2.59 1.61
CA ILE A 70 -3.49 -1.33 2.24
C ILE A 70 -2.90 -0.25 1.35
N VAL A 71 -3.72 0.72 0.98
CA VAL A 71 -3.33 1.85 0.13
C VAL A 71 -2.96 3.03 1.03
N ASP A 72 -1.87 3.71 0.73
CA ASP A 72 -1.35 4.82 1.54
C ASP A 72 -2.33 6.00 1.63
N VAL A 73 -2.84 6.47 0.49
CA VAL A 73 -3.86 7.53 0.42
C VAL A 73 -4.93 7.13 -0.60
N TYR A 74 -6.19 7.08 -0.18
CA TYR A 74 -7.32 6.78 -1.05
C TYR A 74 -8.22 8.00 -1.23
N VAL A 75 -8.65 8.24 -2.47
CA VAL A 75 -9.56 9.34 -2.86
C VAL A 75 -10.85 8.73 -3.39
N PRO A 76 -11.90 8.60 -2.55
CA PRO A 76 -13.13 7.90 -2.91
C PRO A 76 -13.85 8.47 -4.13
N ASP A 77 -13.92 9.80 -4.23
CA ASP A 77 -14.66 10.47 -5.31
C ASP A 77 -14.06 10.23 -6.72
N LEU A 78 -12.82 9.72 -6.79
CA LEU A 78 -12.10 9.47 -8.03
C LEU A 78 -11.81 7.99 -8.26
N ASP A 79 -12.19 7.11 -7.32
CA ASP A 79 -11.72 5.72 -7.22
C ASP A 79 -10.20 5.63 -7.44
N LEU A 80 -9.44 6.49 -6.74
CA LEU A 80 -8.01 6.67 -6.94
C LEU A 80 -7.22 6.30 -5.68
N ALA A 81 -6.30 5.36 -5.83
CA ALA A 81 -5.27 5.01 -4.87
C ALA A 81 -3.96 5.76 -5.19
N ILE A 82 -3.42 6.50 -4.22
CA ILE A 82 -2.11 7.13 -4.30
C ILE A 82 -1.16 6.37 -3.39
N GLU A 83 -0.06 5.87 -3.96
CA GLU A 83 0.89 4.98 -3.30
C GLU A 83 2.27 5.63 -3.26
N ILE A 84 2.86 5.72 -2.06
CA ILE A 84 4.17 6.34 -1.83
C ILE A 84 5.22 5.24 -1.77
N ASP A 85 5.89 5.06 -2.91
CA ASP A 85 6.70 3.88 -3.11
C ASP A 85 8.14 4.05 -2.58
N GLY A 86 8.52 3.16 -1.67
CA GLY A 86 9.85 3.11 -1.08
C GLY A 86 10.89 2.43 -1.98
N PRO A 87 12.20 2.52 -1.71
CA PRO A 87 13.26 2.02 -2.59
C PRO A 87 13.28 0.49 -2.81
N LEU A 88 12.47 -0.28 -2.06
CA LEU A 88 12.43 -1.74 -2.10
C LEU A 88 11.21 -2.22 -2.90
N HIS A 89 11.29 -2.12 -4.22
CA HIS A 89 10.25 -2.66 -5.11
C HIS A 89 10.61 -4.04 -5.63
N LEU A 90 9.68 -4.98 -5.54
CA LEU A 90 9.75 -6.27 -6.23
C LEU A 90 8.78 -6.22 -7.41
N SER A 91 9.27 -5.87 -8.59
CA SER A 91 8.50 -5.59 -9.81
C SER A 91 7.37 -6.58 -10.15
N LYS A 92 7.55 -7.88 -9.88
CA LYS A 92 6.51 -8.91 -10.11
C LYS A 92 5.32 -8.80 -9.16
N ARG A 93 5.54 -8.31 -7.94
CA ARG A 93 4.50 -8.15 -6.90
C ARG A 93 3.68 -6.89 -7.15
N ASP A 94 4.32 -5.86 -7.68
CA ASP A 94 3.68 -4.59 -8.04
C ASP A 94 2.62 -4.78 -9.11
N LYS A 95 2.95 -5.50 -10.19
CA LYS A 95 1.98 -5.77 -11.26
C LYS A 95 0.73 -6.50 -10.75
N ARG A 96 0.90 -7.52 -9.92
CA ARG A 96 -0.24 -8.27 -9.36
C ARG A 96 -1.11 -7.40 -8.45
N ARG A 97 -0.50 -6.47 -7.71
CA ARG A 97 -1.25 -5.51 -6.87
C ARG A 97 -2.07 -4.59 -7.75
N ASP A 98 -1.44 -3.97 -8.75
CA ASP A 98 -2.10 -3.02 -9.64
C ASP A 98 -3.25 -3.71 -10.41
N ASP A 99 -3.05 -4.95 -10.88
CA ASP A 99 -4.09 -5.74 -11.54
C ASP A 99 -5.30 -6.02 -10.60
N ILE A 100 -5.04 -6.25 -9.31
CA ILE A 100 -6.10 -6.49 -8.30
C ILE A 100 -6.88 -5.20 -8.01
N LEU A 101 -6.19 -4.09 -7.76
CA LEU A 101 -6.84 -2.79 -7.51
C LEU A 101 -7.65 -2.35 -8.73
N LEU A 102 -7.10 -2.50 -9.93
CA LEU A 102 -7.80 -2.20 -11.17
C LEU A 102 -9.04 -3.08 -11.36
N SER A 103 -8.98 -4.37 -10.98
CA SER A 103 -10.14 -5.25 -11.02
C SER A 103 -11.27 -4.82 -10.06
N GLN A 104 -10.95 -4.00 -9.06
CA GLN A 104 -11.90 -3.38 -8.15
C GLN A 104 -12.37 -1.99 -8.62
N GLY A 105 -11.93 -1.55 -9.81
CA GLY A 105 -12.23 -0.23 -10.36
C GLY A 105 -11.32 0.90 -9.86
N ILE A 106 -10.26 0.55 -9.12
CA ILE A 106 -9.40 1.53 -8.46
C ILE A 106 -8.16 1.78 -9.30
N ASP A 107 -7.98 3.02 -9.73
CA ASP A 107 -6.77 3.45 -10.42
C ASP A 107 -5.66 3.70 -9.40
N THR A 108 -4.42 3.39 -9.78
CA THR A 108 -3.27 3.55 -8.89
C THR A 108 -2.27 4.56 -9.43
N TRP A 109 -2.02 5.63 -8.68
CA TRP A 109 -0.97 6.61 -8.95
C TRP A 109 0.19 6.45 -7.97
N ARG A 110 1.32 5.93 -8.47
CA ARG A 110 2.53 5.71 -7.66
C ARG A 110 3.46 6.91 -7.69
N ILE A 111 3.91 7.35 -6.51
CA ILE A 111 4.84 8.45 -6.32
C ILE A 111 6.06 7.91 -5.57
N PRO A 112 7.26 7.89 -6.18
CA PRO A 112 8.46 7.48 -5.46
C PRO A 112 8.74 8.41 -4.28
N LEU A 113 9.06 7.83 -3.11
CA LEU A 113 9.28 8.54 -1.84
C LEU A 113 10.26 9.72 -1.97
N LYS A 114 11.27 9.60 -2.83
CA LYS A 114 12.28 10.64 -3.09
C LYS A 114 11.70 11.98 -3.58
N TYR A 115 10.51 11.96 -4.19
CA TYR A 115 9.83 13.16 -4.68
C TYR A 115 8.96 13.82 -3.62
N VAL A 116 8.51 13.10 -2.58
CA VAL A 116 7.57 13.64 -1.59
C VAL A 116 8.29 14.61 -0.64
N LYS A 117 8.37 15.87 -1.07
CA LYS A 117 8.98 17.01 -0.38
C LYS A 117 8.13 18.25 -0.60
N VAL A 118 8.25 19.27 0.26
CA VAL A 118 7.46 20.52 0.15
C VAL A 118 7.56 21.16 -1.24
N SER A 119 8.76 21.17 -1.84
CA SER A 119 9.00 21.70 -3.18
C SER A 119 8.27 20.96 -4.31
N TYR A 120 7.79 19.73 -4.05
CA TYR A 120 7.06 18.92 -5.02
C TYR A 120 5.56 19.23 -5.04
N LYS A 121 5.03 19.97 -4.05
CA LYS A 121 3.59 20.21 -3.91
C LYS A 121 2.96 20.77 -5.18
N GLU A 122 3.60 21.75 -5.83
CA GLU A 122 3.07 22.37 -7.05
C GLU A 122 3.00 21.38 -8.23
N GLU A 123 4.05 20.56 -8.40
CA GLU A 123 4.07 19.53 -9.44
C GLU A 123 3.03 18.43 -9.15
N PHE A 124 2.89 18.04 -7.89
CA PHE A 124 1.86 17.12 -7.43
C PHE A 124 0.47 17.64 -7.79
N LEU A 125 0.12 18.88 -7.40
CA LEU A 125 -1.18 19.47 -7.67
C LEU A 125 -1.47 19.57 -9.16
N LYS A 126 -0.47 19.95 -9.97
CA LYS A 126 -0.62 19.99 -11.43
C LYS A 126 -0.99 18.62 -12.01
N LYS A 127 -0.34 17.54 -11.54
CA LYS A 127 -0.65 16.18 -11.98
C LYS A 127 -1.99 15.69 -11.45
N PHE A 128 -2.29 16.00 -10.18
CA PHE A 128 -3.53 15.62 -9.53
C PHE A 128 -4.74 16.23 -10.25
N TRP A 129 -4.72 17.53 -10.56
CA TRP A 129 -5.80 18.16 -11.32
C TRP A 129 -5.98 17.59 -12.71
N LYS A 130 -4.89 17.19 -13.37
CA LYS A 130 -4.98 16.49 -14.65
C LYS A 130 -5.75 15.16 -14.52
N ILE A 131 -5.48 14.39 -13.47
CA ILE A 131 -6.20 13.13 -13.19
C ILE A 131 -7.68 13.41 -12.88
N VAL A 132 -7.96 14.43 -12.08
CA VAL A 132 -9.33 14.86 -11.76
C VAL A 132 -10.08 15.23 -13.04
N ASP A 133 -9.48 16.04 -13.91
CA ASP A 133 -10.10 16.45 -15.19
C ASP A 133 -10.38 15.24 -16.08
N GLU A 134 -9.44 14.29 -16.17
CA GLU A 134 -9.60 13.03 -16.91
C GLU A 134 -10.73 12.16 -16.34
N LYS A 135 -10.91 12.13 -15.02
CA LYS A 135 -11.97 11.36 -14.35
C LYS A 135 -13.35 11.99 -14.43
N ILE A 136 -13.44 13.32 -14.47
CA ILE A 136 -14.72 14.03 -14.56
C ILE A 136 -15.25 14.05 -16.00
N HIS A 137 -14.36 14.17 -16.99
CA HIS A 137 -14.75 14.33 -18.40
C HIS A 137 -14.57 13.08 -19.27
N GLY A 138 -13.88 12.06 -18.77
CA GLY A 138 -13.74 10.75 -19.41
C GLY A 138 -14.94 9.84 -19.15
#